data_AF-A0A9E6ENT5-F1
#
_entry.id   AF-A0A9E6ENT5-F1
#
_cell.length_a   1.000
_cell.length_b   1.000
_cell.length_c   1.000
_cell.angle_alpha   90.00
_cell.angle_beta   90.00
_cell.angle_gamma   90.00
#
_symmetry.space_group_name_H-M   'P 1'
#
loop_
_entity.id
_entity.type
_entity.pdbx_description
1 polymer ?
#
loop_
_entity_poly.entity_id
_entity_poly.type
_entity_poly.pdbx_seq_one_letter_code
_entity_poly.pdbx_strand_id
1 'polypeptide(L)'
;MAMPDLNLLVTLDALLREGNVARAARRLHLSPSAMSRALARLRETTGDPLLVRAGRGLVPTPRALELRERVSRLVLDTEEVLRPAGTADLHQLVRTFTLRSS
;
A
#
# COMPACT_ATOMS: atom_id res chain seq x y z
N MET A 1 -1.23 -23.88 -2.68
CA MET A 1 -1.28 -22.53 -3.31
C MET A 1 -0.04 -21.78 -2.88
N ALA A 2 0.73 -21.21 -3.81
CA ALA A 2 1.91 -20.42 -3.48
C ALA A 2 1.51 -19.11 -2.80
N MET A 3 2.35 -18.61 -1.90
CA MET A 3 2.12 -17.32 -1.25
C MET A 3 2.15 -16.19 -2.30
N PRO A 4 1.16 -15.27 -2.30
CA PRO A 4 1.17 -14.11 -3.21
C PRO A 4 2.37 -13.19 -2.95
N ASP A 5 2.82 -12.47 -3.98
CA ASP A 5 3.83 -11.42 -3.85
C ASP A 5 3.30 -10.26 -3.00
N LEU A 6 3.86 -10.07 -1.80
CA LEU A 6 3.43 -9.05 -0.86
C LEU A 6 3.72 -7.62 -1.35
N ASN A 7 4.65 -7.43 -2.30
CA ASN A 7 4.88 -6.11 -2.91
C ASN A 7 3.67 -5.60 -3.71
N LEU A 8 2.74 -6.50 -4.06
CA LEU A 8 1.47 -6.11 -4.66
C LEU A 8 0.61 -5.27 -3.71
N LEU A 9 0.78 -5.37 -2.39
CA LEU A 9 0.07 -4.54 -1.42
C LEU A 9 0.48 -3.06 -1.53
N VAL A 10 1.77 -2.77 -1.67
CA VAL A 10 2.29 -1.41 -1.88
C VAL A 10 1.79 -0.83 -3.21
N THR A 11 1.76 -1.68 -4.25
CA THR A 11 1.21 -1.30 -5.56
C THR A 11 -0.27 -0.97 -5.46
N LEU A 12 -1.04 -1.82 -4.78
CA LEU A 12 -2.49 -1.65 -4.61
C LEU A 12 -2.80 -0.38 -3.81
N ASP A 13 -2.09 -0.14 -2.71
CA ASP A 13 -2.23 1.08 -1.91
C ASP A 13 -2.02 2.34 -2.77
N ALA A 14 -0.93 2.40 -3.54
CA ALA A 14 -0.65 3.53 -4.42
C ALA A 14 -1.74 3.72 -5.49
N LEU A 15 -2.22 2.64 -6.12
CA LEU A 15 -3.28 2.69 -7.11
C LEU A 15 -4.60 3.21 -6.53
N LEU A 16 -4.97 2.76 -5.33
CA LEU A 16 -6.22 3.16 -4.67
C LEU A 16 -6.19 4.58 -4.13
N ARG A 17 -5.02 5.07 -3.70
CA ARG A 17 -4.80 6.46 -3.27
C ARG A 17 -4.83 7.42 -4.46
N GLU A 18 -4.16 7.09 -5.56
CA GLU A 18 -4.01 8.00 -6.70
C GLU A 18 -5.19 7.96 -7.67
N GLY A 19 -5.92 6.83 -7.76
CA GLY A 19 -6.98 6.63 -8.77
C GLY A 19 -6.49 6.77 -10.21
N ASN A 20 -5.18 6.71 -10.43
CA ASN A 20 -4.55 6.95 -11.72
C ASN A 20 -3.24 6.16 -11.84
N VAL A 21 -3.17 5.28 -12.83
CA VAL A 21 -2.02 4.39 -13.08
C VAL A 21 -0.72 5.16 -13.27
N ALA A 22 -0.74 6.29 -14.00
CA ALA A 22 0.48 7.06 -14.25
C ALA A 22 0.96 7.81 -13.00
N ARG A 23 0.06 8.34 -12.17
CA ARG A 23 0.42 8.96 -10.88
C ARG A 23 0.95 7.93 -9.89
N ALA A 24 0.27 6.78 -9.77
CA ALA A 24 0.72 5.67 -8.93
C ALA A 24 2.12 5.17 -9.38
N ALA A 25 2.35 5.05 -10.69
CA ALA A 25 3.64 4.65 -11.23
C ALA A 25 4.75 5.63 -10.82
N ARG A 26 4.50 6.95 -10.97
CA ARG A 26 5.45 7.98 -10.54
C ARG A 26 5.74 7.92 -9.04
N ARG A 27 4.71 7.72 -8.21
CA ARG A 27 4.85 7.63 -6.75
C ARG A 27 5.75 6.46 -6.33
N LEU A 28 5.69 5.34 -7.03
CA LEU A 28 6.53 4.17 -6.76
C LEU A 28 7.81 4.14 -7.59
N HIS A 29 8.17 5.22 -8.28
CA HIS A 29 9.33 5.29 -9.18
C HIS A 29 9.34 4.18 -10.27
N LEU A 30 8.16 3.79 -10.74
CA LEU A 30 7.95 2.80 -11.79
C LEU A 30 7.57 3.46 -13.12
N SER A 31 7.80 2.73 -14.21
CA SER A 31 7.23 3.10 -15.50
C SER A 31 5.72 2.79 -15.54
N PRO A 32 4.92 3.52 -16.35
CA PRO A 32 3.49 3.21 -16.53
C PRO A 32 3.23 1.78 -17.01
N SER A 33 4.13 1.20 -17.82
CA SER A 33 4.01 -0.19 -18.27
C SER A 33 4.27 -1.20 -17.15
N ALA A 34 5.24 -0.93 -16.26
CA ALA A 34 5.48 -1.73 -15.07
C ALA A 34 4.28 -1.70 -14.11
N MET A 35 3.71 -0.51 -13.88
CA MET A 35 2.50 -0.36 -13.05
C MET A 35 1.29 -1.08 -13.66
N SER A 36 1.12 -1.01 -14.99
CA SER A 36 0.02 -1.71 -15.68
C SER A 36 0.14 -3.23 -15.54
N ARG A 37 1.36 -3.78 -15.63
CA ARG A 37 1.64 -5.21 -15.37
C ARG A 37 1.36 -5.59 -13.92
N ALA A 38 1.72 -4.75 -12.96
CA ALA A 38 1.45 -4.99 -11.55
C ALA A 38 -0.06 -4.99 -11.25
N LEU A 39 -0.83 -4.08 -11.87
CA LEU A 39 -2.29 -4.09 -11.80
C LEU A 39 -2.90 -5.36 -12.42
N ALA A 40 -2.36 -5.87 -13.53
CA ALA A 40 -2.82 -7.13 -14.11
C ALA A 40 -2.64 -8.31 -13.13
N ARG A 41 -1.46 -8.44 -12.52
CA ARG A 41 -1.21 -9.46 -11.49
C ARG A 41 -2.12 -9.31 -10.26
N LEU A 42 -2.38 -8.08 -9.85
CA LEU A 42 -3.33 -7.80 -8.77
C LEU A 42 -4.74 -8.31 -9.11
N ARG A 43 -5.20 -8.10 -10.35
CA ARG A 43 -6.50 -8.59 -10.81
C ARG A 43 -6.56 -10.12 -10.81
N GLU A 44 -5.52 -10.78 -11.29
CA GLU A 44 -5.43 -12.25 -11.27
C GLU A 44 -5.42 -12.79 -9.83
N THR A 45 -4.65 -12.16 -8.94
CA THR A 45 -4.50 -12.61 -7.54
C THR A 45 -5.77 -12.39 -6.71
N THR A 46 -6.47 -11.27 -6.95
CA THR A 46 -7.66 -10.90 -6.17
C THR A 46 -8.97 -11.39 -6.79
N GLY A 47 -8.95 -11.74 -8.08
CA GLY A 47 -10.16 -12.04 -8.85
C GLY A 47 -11.06 -10.82 -9.09
N ASP A 48 -10.58 -9.59 -8.84
CA ASP A 48 -11.34 -8.35 -8.98
C ASP A 48 -10.66 -7.38 -9.95
N PRO A 49 -11.40 -6.62 -10.78
CA PRO A 49 -10.82 -5.61 -11.67
C PRO A 49 -10.11 -4.46 -10.95
N LEU A 50 -10.45 -4.22 -9.68
CA LEU A 50 -9.97 -3.22 -8.72
C LEU A 50 -10.22 -1.76 -9.14
N LEU A 51 -9.82 -1.41 -10.35
CA LEU A 51 -10.02 -0.11 -10.98
C LEU A 51 -10.62 -0.34 -12.38
N VAL A 52 -11.75 0.29 -12.64
CA VAL A 52 -12.46 0.25 -13.93
C VAL A 52 -12.49 1.62 -14.57
N ARG A 53 -12.58 1.70 -15.90
CA ARG A 53 -12.71 2.98 -16.59
C ARG A 53 -14.12 3.53 -16.43
N ALA A 54 -14.24 4.78 -16.02
CA ALA A 54 -15.47 5.55 -16.06
C ALA A 54 -15.18 6.94 -16.61
N GLY A 55 -15.78 7.27 -17.76
CA GLY A 55 -15.49 8.51 -18.48
C GLY A 55 -14.02 8.65 -18.83
N ARG A 56 -13.39 9.73 -18.36
CA ARG A 56 -11.96 10.03 -18.62
C ARG A 56 -11.01 9.46 -17.56
N GLY A 57 -11.51 8.76 -16.54
CA GLY A 57 -10.74 8.35 -15.37
C GLY A 57 -10.86 6.87 -15.04
N LEU A 58 -10.14 6.45 -13.99
CA LEU A 58 -10.29 5.16 -13.34
C LEU A 58 -11.04 5.36 -12.02
N VAL A 59 -11.97 4.46 -11.73
CA VAL A 59 -12.78 4.47 -10.51
C VAL A 59 -12.63 3.10 -9.84
N PRO A 60 -12.46 3.06 -8.51
CA PRO A 60 -12.37 1.80 -7.77
C PRO A 60 -13.68 1.02 -7.82
N THR A 61 -13.58 -0.31 -7.85
CA THR A 61 -14.71 -1.22 -7.63
C THR A 61 -15.17 -1.16 -6.16
N PRO A 62 -16.37 -1.64 -5.82
CA PRO A 62 -16.79 -1.77 -4.42
C PRO A 62 -15.80 -2.59 -3.59
N ARG A 63 -15.29 -3.69 -4.15
CA ARG A 63 -14.28 -4.52 -3.51
C ARG A 63 -12.97 -3.75 -3.25
N ALA A 64 -12.51 -2.97 -4.20
CA ALA A 64 -11.33 -2.12 -4.01
C ALA A 64 -11.52 -1.06 -2.92
N LEU A 65 -12.72 -0.52 -2.78
CA LEU A 65 -13.06 0.42 -1.69
C LEU A 65 -13.02 -0.25 -0.33
N GLU A 66 -13.60 -1.45 -0.20
CA GLU A 66 -13.53 -2.26 1.04
C GLU A 66 -12.09 -2.57 1.45
N LEU A 67 -11.23 -2.84 0.46
CA LEU A 67 -9.83 -3.20 0.70
C LEU A 67 -8.95 -2.00 1.07
N ARG A 68 -9.32 -0.77 0.70
CA ARG A 68 -8.46 0.41 0.80
C ARG A 68 -7.86 0.61 2.19
N GLU A 69 -8.70 0.68 3.22
CA GLU A 69 -8.24 0.90 4.61
C GLU A 69 -7.45 -0.28 5.18
N ARG A 70 -7.78 -1.50 4.74
CA ARG A 70 -7.06 -2.70 5.19
C ARG A 70 -5.67 -2.77 4.56
N VAL A 71 -5.57 -2.49 3.26
CA VAL A 71 -4.30 -2.48 2.52
C VAL A 71 -3.38 -1.38 3.04
N SER A 72 -3.91 -0.17 3.24
CA SER A 72 -3.14 0.96 3.80
C SER A 72 -2.50 0.60 5.15
N ARG A 73 -3.25 -0.05 6.05
CA ARG A 73 -2.71 -0.51 7.35
C ARG A 73 -1.64 -1.58 7.19
N LEU A 74 -1.87 -2.59 6.36
CA LEU A 74 -0.88 -3.65 6.14
C LEU A 74 0.44 -3.10 5.58
N VAL A 75 0.38 -2.11 4.69
CA VAL A 75 1.59 -1.45 4.16
C VAL A 75 2.33 -0.72 5.29
N LEU A 76 1.63 0.04 6.12
CA LEU A 76 2.22 0.73 7.27
C LEU A 76 2.86 -0.23 8.27
N ASP A 77 2.16 -1.32 8.63
CA ASP A 77 2.67 -2.33 9.55
C ASP A 77 3.92 -3.02 8.97
N THR A 78 3.93 -3.29 7.66
CA THR A 78 5.09 -3.87 6.97
C THR A 78 6.29 -2.92 6.99
N GLU A 79 6.06 -1.63 6.69
CA GLU A 79 7.09 -0.59 6.77
C GLU A 79 7.63 -0.45 8.20
N GLU A 80 6.78 -0.61 9.21
CA GLU A 80 7.17 -0.60 10.62
C GLU A 80 8.06 -1.78 10.98
N VAL A 81 7.70 -2.99 10.57
CA VAL A 81 8.51 -4.20 10.83
C VAL A 81 9.87 -4.13 10.15
N LEU A 82 9.93 -3.57 8.94
CA LEU A 82 11.16 -3.45 8.15
C LEU A 82 11.97 -2.19 8.48
N ARG A 83 11.44 -1.33 9.37
CA ARG A 83 12.14 -0.13 9.82
C ARG A 83 13.46 -0.56 10.47
N PRO A 84 14.61 -0.03 10.04
CA PRO A 84 15.88 -0.31 10.70
C PRO A 84 15.75 -0.05 12.20
N ALA A 85 16.34 -0.91 13.01
CA ALA A 85 16.48 -0.65 14.44
C ALA A 85 17.40 0.56 14.61
N GLY A 86 16.82 1.76 14.52
CA GLY A 86 17.50 2.99 14.88
C GLY A 86 17.71 3.00 16.39
N THR A 87 18.86 3.47 16.84
CA THR A 87 18.97 4.03 18.19
C THR A 87 17.91 5.12 18.30
N ALA A 88 16.95 4.94 19.22
CA ALA A 88 15.90 5.93 19.43
C ALA A 88 16.56 7.29 19.67
N ASP A 89 16.28 8.25 18.79
CA ASP A 89 16.64 9.64 19.05
C ASP A 89 15.79 10.11 20.23
N LEU A 90 16.38 10.07 21.42
CA LEU A 90 15.71 10.46 22.67
C LEU A 90 15.25 11.91 22.64
N HIS A 91 15.84 12.77 21.78
CA HIS A 91 15.40 14.15 21.62
C HIS A 91 14.07 14.29 20.87
N GLN A 92 13.67 13.28 20.08
CA GLN A 92 12.40 13.28 19.33
C GLN A 92 11.37 12.30 19.91
N LEU A 93 11.73 11.56 20.97
CA LEU A 93 10.88 10.52 21.53
C LEU A 93 9.78 11.12 22.42
N VAL A 94 8.56 11.24 21.88
CA VAL A 94 7.36 11.54 22.66
C VAL A 94 6.66 10.23 23.04
N ARG A 95 6.89 9.77 24.28
CA ARG A 95 6.25 8.55 24.81
C ARG A 95 5.97 8.70 26.30
N THR A 96 4.83 8.16 26.75
CA THR A 96 4.51 8.05 28.18
C THR A 96 5.19 6.83 28.78
N PHE A 97 5.99 7.04 29.82
CA PHE A 97 6.63 5.98 30.60
C PHE A 97 6.04 5.96 32.02
N THR A 98 5.66 4.79 32.51
CA THR A 98 5.24 4.60 33.90
C THR A 98 6.46 4.13 34.70
N LEU A 99 6.90 4.95 35.67
CA LEU A 99 7.99 4.62 36.57
C LEU A 99 7.41 4.14 37.91
N ARG A 100 7.94 3.02 38.41
CA ARG A 100 7.64 2.50 39.76
C ARG A 100 8.94 2.32 40.51
N SER A 101 9.10 3.00 41.65
CA SER A 101 10.20 2.81 42.58
C SER A 101 9.71 2.18 43.88
N SER A 102 10.55 1.38 44.53
CA SER A 102 10.35 0.77 45.85
C SER A 102 10.79 1.67 46.98
#